data_AF-A0A0F6W005-F1
#
_entry.id   AF-A0A0F6W005-F1
#
_cell.length_a   1.000
_cell.length_b   1.000
_cell.length_c   1.000
_cell.angle_alpha   90.00
_cell.angle_beta   90.00
_cell.angle_gamma   90.00
#
_symmetry.space_group_name_H-M   'P 1'
#
loop_
_entity.id
_entity.type
_entity.pdbx_description
1 polymer ?
#
loop_
_entity_poly.entity_id
_entity_poly.type
_entity_poly.pdbx_seq_one_letter_code
_entity_poly.pdbx_strand_id
1 'polypeptide(L)'
;MKRGSTILLVAATVLAAPIALAFESVLRWLLFPPDFEAVRAFLEPFLTPLAWLLVVISALAGIAGTFAQRTIAARRIAKLGAGATAVQIETVRNQVFLITASIPQLPTIASTFAFMFGASLVPTLVGVAIGTLSVLAQGVVLMRGDAS
;
A
#
# COMPACT_ATOMS: atom_id res chain seq x y z
N MET A 1 -18.30 15.51 -1.25
CA MET A 1 -18.07 15.22 -2.69
C MET A 1 -18.99 14.08 -3.10
N LYS A 2 -19.20 13.80 -4.40
CA LYS A 2 -20.03 12.64 -4.80
C LYS A 2 -19.29 11.35 -4.40
N ARG A 3 -19.98 10.39 -3.79
CA ARG A 3 -19.50 9.05 -3.37
C ARG A 3 -18.55 8.36 -4.38
N GLY A 4 -18.71 8.64 -5.67
CA GLY A 4 -17.81 8.18 -6.73
C GLY A 4 -16.35 8.66 -6.61
N SER A 5 -16.09 9.82 -6.01
CA SER A 5 -14.73 10.34 -5.82
C SER A 5 -13.94 9.54 -4.79
N THR A 6 -14.58 9.12 -3.68
CA THR A 6 -13.94 8.28 -2.65
C THR A 6 -13.65 6.89 -3.19
N ILE A 7 -14.58 6.31 -3.96
CA ILE A 7 -14.38 5.01 -4.62
C ILE A 7 -13.19 5.08 -5.59
N LEU A 8 -13.12 6.12 -6.42
CA LEU A 8 -12.02 6.30 -7.37
C LEU A 8 -10.68 6.46 -6.66
N LEU A 9 -10.65 7.22 -5.56
CA LEU A 9 -9.47 7.39 -4.72
C LEU A 9 -9.01 6.05 -4.12
N VAL A 10 -9.92 5.28 -3.52
CA VAL A 10 -9.60 3.95 -2.98
C VAL A 10 -9.12 3.00 -4.08
N ALA A 11 -9.81 2.95 -5.21
CA ALA A 11 -9.43 2.10 -6.34
C ALA A 11 -8.03 2.46 -6.86
N ALA A 12 -7.73 3.74 -7.07
CA ALA A 12 -6.42 4.20 -7.49
C ALA A 12 -5.32 3.80 -6.47
N THR A 13 -5.60 3.93 -5.18
CA THR A 13 -4.64 3.62 -4.11
C THR A 13 -4.40 2.12 -3.97
N VAL A 14 -5.43 1.29 -4.15
CA VAL A 14 -5.35 -0.18 -4.11
C VAL A 14 -4.59 -0.71 -5.31
N LEU A 15 -4.86 -0.18 -6.51
CA LEU A 15 -4.27 -0.66 -7.75
C LEU A 15 -2.84 -0.15 -7.99
N ALA A 16 -2.39 0.87 -7.26
CA ALA A 16 -1.07 1.47 -7.44
C ALA A 16 0.07 0.45 -7.35
N ALA A 17 0.10 -0.41 -6.32
CA ALA A 17 1.20 -1.37 -6.13
C ALA A 17 1.19 -2.51 -7.17
N PRO A 18 0.05 -3.16 -7.48
CA PRO A 18 -0.01 -4.14 -8.57
C PRO A 18 0.38 -3.56 -9.93
N ILE A 19 -0.09 -2.35 -10.26
CA ILE A 19 0.27 -1.68 -11.52
C ILE A 19 1.77 -1.36 -11.55
N ALA A 20 2.33 -0.87 -10.45
CA ALA A 20 3.76 -0.61 -10.36
C ALA A 20 4.60 -1.88 -10.58
N LEU A 21 4.22 -3.01 -9.96
CA LEU A 21 4.90 -4.29 -10.18
C LEU A 21 4.81 -4.76 -11.64
N ALA A 22 3.64 -4.62 -12.27
CA ALA A 22 3.46 -4.98 -13.68
C ALA A 22 4.34 -4.10 -14.58
N PHE A 23 4.36 -2.79 -14.33
CA PHE A 23 5.18 -1.85 -15.07
C PHE A 23 6.69 -2.12 -14.88
N GLU A 24 7.12 -2.36 -13.64
CA GLU A 24 8.49 -2.75 -13.31
C GLU A 24 8.89 -4.02 -14.06
N SER A 25 8.01 -5.03 -14.11
CA SER A 25 8.27 -6.29 -14.80
C SER A 25 8.47 -6.08 -16.30
N VAL A 26 7.70 -5.19 -16.93
CA VAL A 26 7.85 -4.83 -18.34
C VAL A 26 9.14 -4.05 -18.58
N LEU A 27 9.43 -3.05 -17.75
CA LEU A 27 10.67 -2.28 -17.86
C LEU A 27 11.90 -3.16 -17.68
N ARG A 28 11.85 -4.11 -16.73
CA ARG A 28 12.91 -5.07 -16.50
C ARG A 28 13.18 -5.90 -17.74
N TRP A 29 12.12 -6.42 -18.36
CA TRP A 29 12.24 -7.20 -19.59
C TRP A 29 12.81 -6.40 -20.76
N LEU A 30 12.48 -5.11 -20.86
CA LEU A 30 12.92 -4.24 -21.96
C LEU A 30 14.34 -3.68 -21.78
N LEU A 31 14.71 -3.32 -20.54
CA LEU A 31 15.89 -2.51 -20.26
C LEU A 31 17.08 -3.30 -19.70
N PHE A 32 16.85 -4.48 -19.10
CA PHE A 32 17.94 -5.16 -18.40
C PHE A 32 18.72 -6.07 -19.36
N PRO A 33 20.04 -5.85 -19.49
CA PRO A 33 20.88 -6.72 -20.30
C PRO A 33 21.00 -8.11 -19.65
N PRO A 34 21.30 -9.16 -20.42
CA PRO A 34 21.41 -10.53 -19.92
C PRO A 34 22.47 -10.68 -18.81
N ASP A 35 23.53 -9.87 -18.84
CA ASP A 35 24.57 -9.87 -17.79
C ASP A 35 24.03 -9.47 -16.41
N PHE A 36 22.93 -8.69 -16.37
CA PHE A 36 22.29 -8.31 -15.11
C PHE A 36 21.63 -9.50 -14.40
N GLU A 37 21.20 -10.52 -15.14
CA GLU A 37 20.64 -11.74 -14.54
C GLU A 37 21.69 -12.52 -13.75
N ALA A 38 22.98 -12.45 -14.12
CA ALA A 38 24.05 -13.05 -13.32
C ALA A 38 24.23 -12.36 -11.96
N VAL A 39 24.14 -11.02 -11.94
CA VAL A 39 24.17 -10.24 -10.69
C VAL A 39 22.96 -10.55 -9.82
N ARG A 40 21.77 -10.64 -10.43
CA ARG A 40 20.54 -11.01 -9.72
C ARG A 40 20.64 -12.40 -9.10
N ALA A 41 21.09 -13.39 -9.86
CA ALA A 41 21.28 -14.76 -9.37
C ALA A 41 22.29 -14.81 -8.21
N PHE A 42 23.34 -13.99 -8.26
CA PHE A 42 24.29 -13.85 -7.15
C PHE A 42 23.66 -13.22 -5.89
N LEU A 43 22.78 -12.22 -6.05
CA LEU A 43 22.12 -11.53 -4.94
C LEU A 43 20.90 -12.28 -4.38
N GLU A 44 20.28 -13.16 -5.16
CA GLU A 44 19.05 -13.88 -4.82
C GLU A 44 19.08 -14.56 -3.43
N PRO A 45 20.15 -15.27 -3.02
CA PRO A 45 20.21 -15.92 -1.71
C PRO A 45 20.16 -14.94 -0.53
N PHE A 46 20.62 -13.71 -0.74
CA PHE A 46 20.66 -12.66 0.29
C PHE A 46 19.36 -11.83 0.30
N LEU A 47 18.81 -11.55 -0.88
CA LEU A 47 17.62 -10.72 -1.03
C LEU A 47 16.31 -11.48 -0.79
N THR A 48 16.26 -12.79 -1.07
CA THR A 48 15.04 -13.58 -0.89
C THR A 48 14.59 -13.68 0.57
N PRO A 49 15.49 -13.95 1.55
CA PRO A 49 15.11 -13.89 2.97
C PRO A 49 14.65 -12.49 3.40
N LEU A 50 15.27 -11.43 2.88
CA LEU A 50 14.87 -10.06 3.14
C LEU A 50 13.46 -9.77 2.59
N ALA A 51 13.13 -10.27 1.39
CA ALA A 51 11.81 -10.15 0.81
C ALA A 51 10.74 -10.84 1.69
N TRP A 52 11.04 -12.01 2.25
CA TRP A 52 10.15 -12.67 3.22
C TRP A 52 9.99 -11.88 4.53
N LEU A 53 11.06 -11.27 5.03
CA LEU A 53 10.96 -10.37 6.17
C LEU A 53 10.03 -9.19 5.85
N LEU A 54 10.13 -8.62 4.64
CA LEU A 54 9.25 -7.55 4.17
C LEU A 54 7.79 -8.00 4.06
N VAL A 55 7.51 -9.27 3.73
CA VAL A 55 6.14 -9.83 3.77
C VAL A 55 5.57 -9.74 5.19
N VAL A 56 6.32 -10.18 6.19
CA VAL A 56 5.90 -10.11 7.60
C VAL A 56 5.69 -8.65 8.03
N ILE A 57 6.64 -7.78 7.69
CA ILE A 57 6.54 -6.35 7.98
C ILE A 57 5.31 -5.74 7.29
N SER A 58 5.00 -6.11 6.04
CA SER A 58 3.82 -5.64 5.31
C SER A 58 2.52 -6.01 6.03
N ALA A 59 2.42 -7.24 6.55
CA ALA A 59 1.26 -7.69 7.30
C ALA A 59 1.08 -6.89 8.59
N LEU A 60 2.16 -6.70 9.35
CA LEU A 60 2.14 -5.89 10.58
C LEU A 60 1.81 -4.42 10.28
N ALA A 61 2.37 -3.87 9.21
CA ALA A 61 2.09 -2.52 8.74
C ALA A 61 0.62 -2.35 8.30
N GLY A 62 0.00 -3.38 7.73
CA GLY A 62 -1.44 -3.38 7.42
C GLY A 62 -2.31 -3.23 8.66
N ILE A 63 -2.00 -4.00 9.71
CA ILE A 63 -2.68 -3.91 11.02
C ILE A 63 -2.45 -2.53 11.64
N ALA A 64 -1.19 -2.09 11.72
CA ALA A 64 -0.81 -0.81 12.29
C ALA A 64 -1.44 0.37 11.53
N GLY A 65 -1.45 0.33 10.20
CA GLY A 65 -2.04 1.35 9.35
C GLY A 65 -3.54 1.49 9.55
N THR A 66 -4.25 0.36 9.69
CA THR A 66 -5.69 0.38 10.00
C THR A 66 -5.99 0.99 11.37
N PHE A 67 -5.20 0.62 12.39
CA PHE A 67 -5.34 1.18 13.73
C PHE A 67 -5.01 2.68 13.75
N ALA A 68 -3.94 3.09 13.06
CA ALA A 68 -3.55 4.47 12.89
C ALA A 68 -4.65 5.27 12.20
N GLN A 69 -5.24 4.76 11.11
CA GLN A 69 -6.32 5.42 10.37
C GLN A 69 -7.49 5.74 11.30
N ARG A 70 -7.96 4.74 12.06
CA ARG A 70 -9.08 4.92 13.00
C ARG A 70 -8.76 5.94 14.09
N THR A 71 -7.59 5.82 14.69
CA THR A 71 -7.17 6.69 15.80
C THR A 71 -6.97 8.13 15.35
N ILE A 72 -6.29 8.34 14.22
CA ILE A 72 -6.02 9.67 13.67
C ILE A 72 -7.31 10.30 13.16
N ALA A 73 -8.16 9.54 12.45
CA ALA A 73 -9.45 10.05 11.99
C ALA A 73 -10.33 10.49 13.15
N ALA A 74 -10.48 9.67 14.19
CA ALA A 74 -11.25 10.02 15.39
C ALA A 74 -10.72 11.29 16.05
N ARG A 75 -9.39 11.40 16.24
CA ARG A 75 -8.76 12.58 16.82
C ARG A 75 -8.93 13.83 15.97
N ARG A 76 -8.82 13.72 14.65
CA ARG A 76 -8.94 14.86 13.71
C ARG A 76 -10.39 15.33 13.59
N ILE A 77 -11.35 14.41 13.55
CA ILE A 77 -12.78 14.73 13.50
C ILE A 77 -13.21 15.40 14.81
N ALA A 78 -12.76 14.89 15.97
CA ALA A 78 -13.07 15.50 17.26
C ALA A 78 -12.58 16.97 17.35
N LYS A 79 -11.49 17.32 16.67
CA LYS A 79 -10.96 18.69 16.60
C LYS A 79 -11.79 19.63 15.72
N LEU A 80 -12.68 19.13 14.86
CA LEU A 80 -13.56 19.98 14.04
C LEU A 80 -14.69 20.62 14.86
N GLY A 81 -15.02 20.07 16.04
CA GLY A 81 -16.09 20.55 16.90
C GLY A 81 -17.50 20.15 16.42
N ALA A 82 -18.51 20.48 17.23
CA ALA A 82 -19.90 20.03 17.04
C ALA A 82 -20.62 20.62 15.81
N GLY A 83 -20.08 21.69 15.21
CA GLY A 83 -20.63 22.33 14.00
C GLY A 83 -20.03 21.83 12.68
N ALA A 84 -19.22 20.77 12.71
CA ALA A 84 -18.54 20.26 11.53
C ALA A 84 -19.54 19.77 10.48
N THR A 85 -19.41 20.27 9.26
CA THR A 85 -20.22 19.79 8.13
C THR A 85 -19.81 18.39 7.71
N ALA A 86 -20.74 17.63 7.12
CA ALA A 86 -20.44 16.30 6.58
C ALA A 86 -19.28 16.32 5.56
N VAL A 87 -19.17 17.40 4.77
CA VAL A 87 -18.10 17.59 3.78
C VAL A 87 -16.73 17.74 4.43
N GLN A 88 -16.64 18.46 5.57
CA GLN A 88 -15.38 18.60 6.31
C GLN A 88 -14.94 17.26 6.92
N ILE A 89 -15.88 16.50 7.46
CA ILE A 89 -15.61 15.16 8.02
C ILE A 89 -15.11 14.21 6.92
N GLU A 90 -15.78 14.18 5.76
CA GLU A 90 -15.38 13.38 4.59
C GLU A 90 -13.96 13.75 4.12
N THR A 91 -13.67 15.06 4.03
CA THR A 91 -12.35 15.56 3.61
C THR A 91 -11.25 15.08 4.55
N VAL A 92 -11.48 15.19 5.87
CA VAL A 92 -10.51 14.72 6.87
C VAL A 92 -10.30 13.21 6.75
N ARG A 93 -11.37 12.43 6.58
CA ARG A 93 -11.26 10.97 6.44
C ARG A 93 -10.46 10.57 5.19
N ASN A 94 -10.71 11.21 4.05
CA ASN A 94 -9.97 10.97 2.81
C ASN A 94 -8.49 11.33 2.96
N GLN A 95 -8.17 12.47 3.57
CA GLN A 95 -6.78 12.86 3.85
C GLN A 95 -6.08 11.88 4.78
N VAL A 96 -6.75 11.46 5.86
CA VAL A 96 -6.19 10.49 6.80
C VAL A 96 -5.95 9.16 6.10
N PHE A 97 -6.89 8.67 5.28
CA PHE A 97 -6.71 7.46 4.50
C PHE A 97 -5.49 7.53 3.58
N LEU A 98 -5.32 8.62 2.81
CA LEU A 98 -4.16 8.77 1.92
C LEU A 98 -2.84 8.73 2.70
N ILE A 99 -2.79 9.35 3.88
CA ILE A 99 -1.61 9.33 4.74
C ILE A 99 -1.37 7.93 5.29
N THR A 100 -2.38 7.25 5.83
CA THR A 100 -2.21 5.96 6.49
C THR A 100 -2.06 4.78 5.51
N ALA A 101 -2.54 4.92 4.27
CA ALA A 101 -2.34 3.93 3.22
C ALA A 101 -0.85 3.76 2.86
N SER A 102 -0.03 4.79 3.08
CA SER A 102 1.42 4.71 2.89
C SER A 102 2.10 3.68 3.81
N ILE A 103 1.54 3.43 5.01
CA ILE A 103 2.12 2.54 6.02
C ILE A 103 2.28 1.11 5.49
N PRO A 104 1.22 0.41 5.02
CA PRO A 104 1.38 -0.91 4.39
C PRO A 104 2.03 -0.87 3.00
N GLN A 105 2.00 0.28 2.31
CA GLN A 105 2.60 0.41 0.97
C GLN A 105 4.13 0.48 1.01
N LEU A 106 4.74 1.10 2.02
CA LEU A 106 6.20 1.22 2.09
C LEU A 106 6.94 -0.13 2.07
N PRO A 107 6.57 -1.13 2.90
CA PRO A 107 7.16 -2.46 2.82
C PRO A 107 6.89 -3.16 1.48
N THR A 108 5.74 -2.91 0.86
CA THR A 108 5.38 -3.46 -0.45
C THR A 108 6.32 -2.92 -1.53
N ILE A 109 6.54 -1.60 -1.56
CA ILE A 109 7.48 -0.95 -2.49
C ILE A 109 8.91 -1.46 -2.26
N ALA A 110 9.33 -1.60 -1.00
CA ALA A 110 10.64 -2.18 -0.69
C ALA A 110 10.77 -3.63 -1.22
N SER A 111 9.68 -4.41 -1.21
CA SER A 111 9.66 -5.76 -1.73
C SER A 111 9.75 -5.82 -3.25
N THR A 112 9.15 -4.85 -3.96
CA THR A 112 9.32 -4.73 -5.42
C THR A 112 10.75 -4.31 -5.77
N PHE A 113 11.34 -3.37 -5.03
CA PHE A 113 12.77 -3.06 -5.18
C PHE A 113 13.67 -4.29 -4.93
N ALA A 114 13.40 -5.07 -3.89
CA ALA A 114 14.16 -6.31 -3.65
C ALA A 114 14.07 -7.28 -4.84
N PHE A 115 12.89 -7.41 -5.45
CA PHE A 115 12.70 -8.21 -6.66
C PHE A 115 13.45 -7.66 -7.87
N MET A 116 13.47 -6.34 -8.05
CA MET A 116 14.24 -5.67 -9.10
C MET A 116 15.73 -6.05 -9.04
N PHE A 117 16.29 -6.14 -7.83
CA PHE A 117 17.70 -6.47 -7.59
C PHE A 117 18.00 -7.97 -7.49
N GLY A 118 16.99 -8.85 -7.55
CA GLY A 118 17.20 -10.29 -7.66
C GLY A 118 16.52 -11.16 -6.59
N ALA A 119 15.70 -10.60 -5.70
CA ALA A 119 14.86 -11.45 -4.84
C ALA A 119 13.93 -12.34 -5.67
N SER A 120 13.53 -13.48 -5.11
CA SER A 120 12.52 -14.36 -5.72
C SER A 120 11.18 -13.65 -5.92
N LEU A 121 10.48 -13.98 -7.01
CA LEU A 121 9.17 -13.42 -7.35
C LEU A 121 8.09 -13.76 -6.30
N VAL A 122 8.16 -14.95 -5.71
CA VAL A 122 7.13 -15.48 -4.82
C VAL A 122 6.91 -14.57 -3.59
N PRO A 123 7.92 -14.26 -2.75
CA PRO A 123 7.72 -13.37 -1.62
C PRO A 123 7.23 -11.97 -2.04
N THR A 124 7.68 -11.47 -3.20
CA THR A 124 7.23 -10.17 -3.70
C THR A 124 5.76 -10.15 -4.07
N LEU A 125 5.26 -11.17 -4.75
CA LEU A 125 3.83 -11.31 -5.04
C LEU A 125 2.99 -11.41 -3.76
N VAL A 126 3.46 -12.17 -2.78
CA VAL A 126 2.79 -12.28 -1.47
C VAL A 126 2.77 -10.93 -0.76
N GLY A 127 3.90 -10.20 -0.74
CA GLY A 127 3.99 -8.87 -0.15
C GLY A 127 3.04 -7.87 -0.82
N VAL A 128 3.00 -7.84 -2.14
CA VAL A 128 2.07 -7.01 -2.92
C VAL A 128 0.61 -7.38 -2.65
N ALA A 129 0.29 -8.67 -2.57
CA ALA A 129 -1.06 -9.12 -2.23
C ALA A 129 -1.48 -8.63 -0.83
N ILE A 130 -0.62 -8.82 0.17
CA ILE A 130 -0.89 -8.37 1.55
C ILE A 130 -1.03 -6.84 1.62
N GLY A 131 -0.13 -6.10 0.98
CA GLY A 131 -0.20 -4.63 0.92
C GLY A 131 -1.49 -4.15 0.27
N THR A 132 -1.86 -4.74 -0.87
CA THR A 132 -3.10 -4.46 -1.60
C THR A 132 -4.33 -4.72 -0.75
N LEU A 133 -4.40 -5.90 -0.10
CA LEU A 133 -5.51 -6.26 0.79
C LEU A 133 -5.59 -5.35 2.02
N SER A 134 -4.45 -4.92 2.55
CA SER A 134 -4.38 -3.99 3.68
C SER A 134 -4.93 -2.61 3.33
N VAL A 135 -4.54 -2.06 2.18
CA VAL A 135 -5.07 -0.79 1.67
C VAL A 135 -6.56 -0.92 1.34
N LEU A 136 -6.98 -2.05 0.77
CA LEU A 136 -8.40 -2.32 0.51
C LEU A 136 -9.20 -2.36 1.81
N ALA A 137 -8.70 -3.01 2.86
CA ALA A 137 -9.33 -3.04 4.17
C ALA A 137 -9.46 -1.62 4.78
N GLN A 138 -8.42 -0.80 4.65
CA GLN A 138 -8.45 0.62 5.03
C GLN A 138 -9.52 1.41 4.24
N GLY A 139 -9.65 1.12 2.94
CA GLY A 139 -10.67 1.72 2.06
C GLY A 139 -12.09 1.30 2.44
N VAL A 140 -12.30 0.04 2.82
CA VAL A 140 -13.59 -0.43 3.34
C VAL A 140 -13.93 0.25 4.66
N VAL A 141 -12.96 0.43 5.56
CA VAL A 141 -13.17 1.18 6.81
C VAL A 141 -13.55 2.64 6.52
N LEU A 142 -12.89 3.28 5.55
CA LEU A 142 -13.23 4.64 5.09
C LEU A 142 -14.68 4.72 4.61
N MET A 143 -15.06 3.86 3.66
CA MET A 143 -16.41 3.85 3.06
C MET A 143 -17.52 3.47 4.05
N ARG A 144 -17.22 2.64 5.06
CA ARG A 144 -18.19 2.31 6.12
C ARG A 144 -18.42 3.47 7.07
N GLY A 145 -17.39 4.26 7.36
CA GLY A 145 -17.54 5.49 8.15
C GLY A 145 -18.51 6.47 7.49
N ASP A 146 -18.63 6.47 6.15
CA ASP A 146 -19.56 7.34 5.42
C ASP A 146 -21.03 6.92 5.56
N ALA A 147 -21.31 5.72 6.09
CA ALA A 147 -22.67 5.20 6.29
C ALA A 147 -23.23 5.43 7.70
N SER A 148 -22.44 6.00 8.62
CA SER A 148 -22.79 6.34 10.01
C SER A 148 -22.74 7.84 10.24
#